data_AF-A0A839VRI4-F1
#
_entry.id   AF-A0A839VRI4-F1
#
_cell.length_a   1.000
_cell.length_b   1.000
_cell.length_c   1.000
_cell.angle_alpha   90.00
_cell.angle_beta   90.00
_cell.angle_gamma   90.00
#
_symmetry.space_group_name_H-M   'P 1'
#
loop_
_entity.id
_entity.type
_entity.pdbx_description
1 polymer ?
#
loop_
_entity_poly.entity_id
_entity_poly.type
_entity_poly.pdbx_seq_one_letter_code
_entity_poly.pdbx_strand_id
1 'polypeptide(L)'
;MAAFLTAAIGTAAIGTAQAADDRSGAAVLVSAAIGNEVVQMVELGPKVIQVTVNDRVVYEDREGRTLSFVNAYNMEGRWLVLLQESVDGKCAARFRVLDLGGAKPSVSLPFGTCSDAPKVEQADRTLTVSLPASDGKSTAAWNYRDGMLVRMR
;
A
#
# COMPACT_ATOMS: atom_id res chain seq x y z
N MET A 1 53.31 58.79 -9.77
CA MET A 1 52.44 59.34 -10.83
C MET A 1 51.41 58.25 -11.15
N ALA A 2 50.13 58.53 -10.90
CA ALA A 2 48.87 57.88 -11.31
C ALA A 2 48.85 56.35 -11.60
N ALA A 3 48.12 55.53 -10.82
CA ALA A 3 46.70 55.12 -11.01
C ALA A 3 46.50 54.19 -12.24
N PHE A 4 45.81 53.06 -12.19
CA PHE A 4 44.40 52.89 -11.82
C PHE A 4 44.09 51.42 -11.44
N LEU A 5 43.15 51.27 -10.49
CA LEU A 5 42.38 50.03 -10.28
C LEU A 5 41.46 49.77 -11.48
N THR A 6 41.19 48.50 -11.78
CA THR A 6 40.03 48.11 -12.59
C THR A 6 39.31 46.94 -11.92
N ALA A 7 38.17 47.25 -11.32
CA ALA A 7 37.19 46.27 -10.86
C ALA A 7 36.33 45.85 -12.05
N ALA A 8 36.10 44.54 -12.22
CA ALA A 8 35.06 44.03 -13.10
C ALA A 8 33.87 43.59 -12.23
N ILE A 9 32.86 44.45 -12.17
CA ILE A 9 31.53 44.17 -11.63
C ILE A 9 30.77 43.46 -12.75
N GLY A 10 30.45 42.18 -12.56
CA GLY A 10 29.54 41.44 -13.43
C GLY A 10 28.14 41.40 -12.82
N THR A 11 27.21 42.15 -13.40
CA THR A 11 25.77 42.10 -13.11
C THR A 11 25.01 41.49 -14.29
N ALA A 12 24.24 40.43 -14.04
CA ALA A 12 23.03 40.04 -14.77
C ALA A 12 22.29 39.01 -13.89
N ALA A 13 21.25 39.38 -13.14
CA ALA A 13 19.86 39.67 -13.55
C ALA A 13 19.01 38.40 -13.78
N ILE A 14 18.10 38.20 -12.82
CA ILE A 14 16.72 37.69 -12.93
C ILE A 14 16.52 36.19 -13.24
N GLY A 15 15.96 35.50 -12.25
CA GLY A 15 15.32 34.20 -12.39
C GLY A 15 14.48 33.91 -11.15
N THR A 16 13.43 34.69 -10.92
CA THR A 16 12.37 34.34 -9.98
C THR A 16 11.70 33.04 -10.42
N ALA A 17 11.21 32.30 -9.41
CA ALA A 17 10.37 31.12 -9.53
C ALA A 17 11.09 29.86 -10.00
N GLN A 18 11.74 29.18 -9.05
CA GLN A 18 11.35 27.79 -8.88
C GLN A 18 9.89 27.83 -8.41
N ALA A 19 8.98 27.80 -9.38
CA ALA A 19 7.74 27.10 -9.19
C ALA A 19 8.16 25.70 -8.73
N ALA A 20 8.20 25.49 -7.41
CA ALA A 20 7.94 24.17 -6.88
C ALA A 20 6.68 23.74 -7.60
N ASP A 21 6.79 22.64 -8.34
CA ASP A 21 5.70 22.04 -9.06
C ASP A 21 4.71 21.51 -8.01
N ASP A 22 3.96 22.45 -7.41
CA ASP A 22 2.79 22.23 -6.59
C ASP A 22 1.72 21.71 -7.54
N ARG A 23 1.85 20.42 -7.90
CA ARG A 23 0.80 19.51 -8.37
C ARG A 23 1.40 18.17 -8.80
N SER A 24 1.82 17.41 -7.80
CA SER A 24 1.25 16.08 -7.68
C SER A 24 1.02 15.83 -6.20
N GLY A 25 -0.23 16.00 -5.74
CA GLY A 25 -0.64 15.70 -4.36
C GLY A 25 -0.58 14.20 -4.03
N ALA A 26 0.21 13.44 -4.80
CA ALA A 26 0.39 12.01 -4.73
C ALA A 26 1.71 11.70 -4.01
N ALA A 27 1.64 11.23 -2.77
CA ALA A 27 2.80 10.77 -2.00
C ALA A 27 2.92 9.25 -2.07
N VAL A 28 4.07 8.72 -2.49
CA VAL A 28 4.33 7.27 -2.43
C VAL A 28 4.60 6.89 -0.98
N LEU A 29 3.69 6.14 -0.38
CA LEU A 29 3.80 5.65 1.01
C LEU A 29 4.65 4.38 1.09
N VAL A 30 4.50 3.49 0.12
CA VAL A 30 5.22 2.21 0.03
C VAL A 30 5.58 1.94 -1.42
N SER A 31 6.78 1.41 -1.64
CA SER A 31 7.23 0.84 -2.90
C SER A 31 8.00 -0.43 -2.60
N ALA A 32 7.54 -1.57 -3.13
CA ALA A 32 8.12 -2.88 -2.87
C ALA A 32 8.21 -3.72 -4.15
N ALA A 33 9.36 -4.33 -4.38
CA ALA A 33 9.54 -5.34 -5.43
C ALA A 33 9.19 -6.73 -4.87
N ILE A 34 8.20 -7.40 -5.47
CA ILE A 34 7.67 -8.68 -5.02
C ILE A 34 7.63 -9.62 -6.23
N GLY A 35 8.57 -10.55 -6.30
CA GLY A 35 8.81 -11.33 -7.51
C GLY A 35 9.21 -10.41 -8.67
N ASN A 36 8.44 -10.46 -9.76
CA ASN A 36 8.64 -9.62 -10.95
C ASN A 36 7.73 -8.36 -10.96
N GLU A 37 6.97 -8.16 -9.89
CA GLU A 37 6.01 -7.06 -9.80
C GLU A 37 6.53 -5.97 -8.86
N VAL A 38 6.30 -4.71 -9.23
CA VAL A 38 6.50 -3.56 -8.35
C VAL A 38 5.14 -3.14 -7.80
N VAL A 39 4.96 -3.29 -6.49
CA VAL A 39 3.76 -2.84 -5.78
C VAL A 39 4.01 -1.49 -5.15
N GLN A 40 3.14 -0.52 -5.41
CA GLN A 40 3.19 0.78 -4.74
C GLN A 40 1.87 1.10 -4.06
N MET A 41 1.97 1.78 -2.93
CA MET A 41 0.83 2.44 -2.28
C MET A 41 1.07 3.94 -2.34
N VAL A 42 0.12 4.67 -2.91
CA VAL A 42 0.23 6.10 -3.21
C VAL A 42 -0.96 6.81 -2.56
N GLU A 43 -0.70 7.78 -1.70
CA GLU A 43 -1.72 8.68 -1.18
C GLU A 43 -1.96 9.80 -2.21
N LEU A 44 -3.08 9.78 -2.92
CA LEU A 44 -3.40 10.74 -4.00
C LEU A 44 -3.98 12.07 -3.50
N GLY A 45 -4.28 12.13 -2.21
CA GLY A 45 -4.93 13.25 -1.55
C GLY A 45 -5.34 12.83 -0.14
N PRO A 46 -5.93 13.73 0.65
CA PRO A 46 -6.29 13.44 2.02
C PRO A 46 -7.13 12.16 2.07
N LYS A 47 -6.61 11.11 2.71
CA LYS A 47 -7.37 9.88 2.96
C LYS A 47 -7.79 9.13 1.67
N VAL A 48 -7.07 9.32 0.56
CA VAL A 48 -7.28 8.53 -0.67
C VAL A 48 -6.02 7.73 -0.97
N ILE A 49 -6.06 6.41 -0.75
CA ILE A 49 -4.93 5.52 -1.03
C ILE A 49 -5.18 4.71 -2.30
N GLN A 50 -4.25 4.77 -3.23
CA GLN A 50 -4.24 3.96 -4.43
C GLN A 50 -3.14 2.90 -4.33
N VAL A 51 -3.46 1.67 -4.69
CA VAL A 51 -2.48 0.59 -4.86
C VAL A 51 -2.27 0.36 -6.35
N THR A 52 -1.01 0.40 -6.76
CA THR A 52 -0.60 0.07 -8.13
C THR A 52 0.29 -1.16 -8.16
N VAL A 53 0.22 -1.89 -9.26
CA VAL A 53 1.12 -3.00 -9.58
C VAL A 53 1.68 -2.73 -10.98
N ASN A 54 2.99 -2.58 -11.10
CA ASN A 54 3.65 -2.21 -12.36
C ASN A 54 2.95 -1.02 -13.04
N ASP A 55 2.75 0.06 -12.27
CA ASP A 55 2.09 1.32 -12.66
C ASP A 55 0.59 1.20 -13.03
N ARG A 56 -0.02 0.02 -12.87
CA ARG A 56 -1.46 -0.18 -13.10
C ARG A 56 -2.22 -0.12 -11.78
N VAL A 57 -3.27 0.69 -11.73
CA VAL A 57 -4.16 0.75 -10.56
C VAL A 57 -4.91 -0.57 -10.40
N VAL A 58 -4.78 -1.19 -9.22
CA VAL A 58 -5.46 -2.46 -8.88
C VAL A 58 -6.47 -2.29 -7.76
N TYR A 59 -6.30 -1.25 -6.95
CA TYR A 59 -7.20 -0.91 -5.87
C TYR A 59 -7.10 0.58 -5.55
N GLU A 60 -8.22 1.16 -5.15
CA GLU A 60 -8.29 2.55 -4.69
C GLU A 60 -9.25 2.60 -3.51
N ASP A 61 -8.77 3.06 -2.37
CA ASP A 61 -9.59 3.37 -1.21
C ASP A 61 -9.90 4.87 -1.18
N ARG A 62 -11.19 5.20 -1.27
CA ARG A 62 -11.71 6.57 -1.11
C ARG A 62 -12.47 6.76 0.19
N GLU A 63 -12.54 5.73 1.03
CA GLU A 63 -13.29 5.78 2.28
C GLU A 63 -12.47 6.35 3.45
N GLY A 64 -11.23 6.75 3.20
CA GLY A 64 -10.35 7.32 4.20
C GLY A 64 -9.87 6.37 5.25
N ARG A 65 -9.69 5.12 4.85
CA ARG A 65 -9.00 4.12 5.66
C ARG A 65 -7.51 4.28 5.44
N THR A 66 -6.76 4.02 6.51
CA THR A 66 -5.32 3.83 6.37
C THR A 66 -5.09 2.44 5.83
N LEU A 67 -4.22 2.31 4.83
CA LEU A 67 -3.81 1.04 4.27
C LEU A 67 -2.33 0.80 4.60
N SER A 68 -2.05 -0.37 5.18
CA SER A 68 -0.72 -0.79 5.60
C SER A 68 -0.34 -2.10 4.94
N PHE A 69 0.94 -2.22 4.59
CA PHE A 69 1.50 -3.48 4.10
C PHE A 69 1.85 -4.37 5.29
N VAL A 70 1.22 -5.55 5.41
CA VAL A 70 1.49 -6.48 6.51
C VAL A 70 2.65 -7.40 6.15
N ASN A 71 2.49 -8.19 5.09
CA ASN A 71 3.54 -9.10 4.61
C ASN A 71 3.23 -9.62 3.19
N ALA A 72 4.21 -10.22 2.54
CA ALA A 72 4.06 -10.97 1.30
C ALA A 72 4.33 -12.47 1.49
N TYR A 73 3.61 -13.30 0.74
CA TYR A 73 3.61 -14.75 0.83
C TYR A 73 3.78 -15.33 -0.57
N ASN A 74 4.74 -16.25 -0.75
CA ASN A 74 4.91 -16.98 -2.00
C ASN A 74 4.32 -18.38 -1.89
N MET A 75 3.33 -18.67 -2.73
CA MET A 75 2.72 -19.99 -2.85
C MET A 75 3.01 -20.55 -4.24
N GLU A 76 4.07 -21.35 -4.36
CA GLU A 76 4.46 -22.01 -5.62
C GLU A 76 4.64 -21.01 -6.78
N GLY A 77 5.38 -19.93 -6.53
CA GLY A 77 5.64 -18.89 -7.53
C GLY A 77 4.52 -17.85 -7.66
N ARG A 78 3.36 -18.04 -7.00
CA ARG A 78 2.31 -17.01 -6.90
C ARG A 78 2.52 -16.17 -5.67
N TRP A 79 2.66 -14.86 -5.85
CA TRP A 79 2.81 -13.92 -4.75
C TRP A 79 1.45 -13.39 -4.29
N LEU A 80 1.21 -13.45 -2.98
CA LEU A 80 0.09 -12.81 -2.30
C LEU A 80 0.62 -11.77 -1.33
N VAL A 81 -0.05 -10.63 -1.22
CA VAL A 81 0.25 -9.58 -0.26
C VAL A 81 -0.93 -9.42 0.67
N LEU A 82 -0.68 -9.48 1.98
CA LEU A 82 -1.69 -9.15 2.99
C LEU A 82 -1.60 -7.66 3.30
N LEU A 83 -2.69 -6.96 3.05
CA LEU A 83 -2.87 -5.55 3.34
C LEU A 83 -3.79 -5.42 4.55
N GLN A 84 -3.49 -4.50 5.45
CA GLN A 84 -4.35 -4.14 6.57
C GLN A 84 -4.99 -2.78 6.32
N GLU A 85 -6.30 -2.71 6.52
CA GLU A 85 -7.11 -1.52 6.53
C GLU A 85 -7.50 -1.19 7.97
N SER A 86 -7.24 0.05 8.38
CA SER A 86 -7.70 0.57 9.67
C SER A 86 -8.52 1.84 9.49
N VAL A 87 -9.54 1.99 10.35
CA VAL A 87 -10.32 3.22 10.46
C VAL A 87 -10.06 3.84 11.81
N ASP A 88 -9.59 5.09 11.83
CA ASP A 88 -9.30 5.83 13.05
C ASP A 88 -10.50 5.79 14.02
N GLY A 89 -10.23 5.42 15.26
CA GLY A 89 -11.23 5.40 16.33
C GLY A 89 -12.29 4.30 16.24
N LYS A 90 -12.17 3.33 15.33
CA LYS A 90 -13.10 2.18 15.23
C LYS A 90 -12.41 0.83 15.47
N CYS A 91 -13.13 -0.06 16.15
CA CYS A 91 -12.77 -1.46 16.39
C CYS A 91 -12.98 -2.31 15.11
N ALA A 92 -12.23 -2.02 14.06
CA ALA A 92 -12.29 -2.79 12.83
C ALA A 92 -10.90 -2.82 12.18
N ALA A 93 -10.16 -3.89 12.45
CA ALA A 93 -8.98 -4.24 11.68
C ALA A 93 -9.46 -5.10 10.51
N ARG A 94 -9.51 -4.47 9.34
CA ARG A 94 -9.85 -5.14 8.10
C ARG A 94 -8.58 -5.52 7.37
N PHE A 95 -8.68 -6.54 6.55
CA PHE A 95 -7.58 -7.09 5.77
C PHE A 95 -8.06 -7.37 4.36
N ARG A 96 -7.13 -7.32 3.42
CA ARG A 96 -7.34 -7.74 2.04
C ARG A 96 -6.13 -8.52 1.56
N VAL A 97 -6.37 -9.45 0.65
CA VAL A 97 -5.31 -10.13 -0.09
C VAL A 97 -5.21 -9.49 -1.46
N LEU A 98 -4.03 -8.95 -1.78
CA LEU A 98 -3.63 -8.60 -3.14
C LEU A 98 -2.93 -9.82 -3.75
N ASP A 99 -3.56 -10.45 -4.74
CA ASP A 99 -3.00 -11.58 -5.48
C ASP A 99 -2.32 -11.09 -6.74
N LEU A 100 -1.02 -11.35 -6.83
CA LEU A 100 -0.15 -10.98 -7.95
C LEU A 100 0.08 -12.15 -8.92
N GLY A 101 -0.38 -13.36 -8.58
CA GLY A 101 -0.10 -14.59 -9.32
C GLY A 101 -1.09 -14.95 -10.42
N GLY A 102 -2.18 -14.19 -10.59
CA GLY A 102 -3.13 -14.35 -11.69
C GLY A 102 -2.70 -13.65 -12.99
N ALA A 103 -3.44 -13.86 -14.09
CA ALA A 103 -3.19 -13.14 -15.35
C ALA A 103 -3.33 -11.61 -15.22
N LYS A 104 -4.08 -11.17 -14.19
CA LYS A 104 -4.20 -9.79 -13.75
C LYS A 104 -4.14 -9.78 -12.22
N PRO A 105 -3.36 -8.86 -11.62
CA PRO A 105 -3.42 -8.68 -10.18
C PRO A 105 -4.84 -8.33 -9.73
N SER A 106 -5.23 -8.81 -8.55
CA SER A 106 -6.57 -8.57 -8.02
C SER A 106 -6.55 -8.43 -6.50
N VAL A 107 -7.52 -7.71 -5.96
CA VAL A 107 -7.67 -7.52 -4.51
C VAL A 107 -8.96 -8.17 -4.03
N SER A 108 -8.88 -8.91 -2.93
CA SER A 108 -10.04 -9.58 -2.33
C SER A 108 -11.07 -8.59 -1.79
N LEU A 109 -12.27 -9.11 -1.50
CA LEU A 109 -13.18 -8.45 -0.56
C LEU A 109 -12.50 -8.26 0.82
N PRO A 110 -12.88 -7.23 1.58
CA PRO A 110 -12.31 -7.01 2.90
C PRO A 110 -12.84 -8.05 3.89
N PHE A 111 -11.98 -8.49 4.80
CA PHE A 111 -12.32 -9.41 5.89
C PHE A 111 -11.62 -8.99 7.18
N GLY A 112 -11.97 -9.57 8.33
CA GLY A 112 -11.30 -9.26 9.58
C GLY A 112 -12.23 -9.19 10.78
N THR A 113 -11.70 -8.69 11.89
CA THR A 113 -12.39 -8.55 13.17
C THR A 113 -12.03 -7.21 13.81
N CYS A 114 -12.09 -7.11 15.14
CA CYS A 114 -11.52 -6.01 15.92
C CYS A 114 -10.01 -6.14 16.17
N SER A 115 -9.40 -7.28 15.84
CA SER A 115 -7.99 -7.56 16.15
C SER A 115 -7.08 -7.26 14.97
N ASP A 116 -5.97 -6.58 15.23
CA ASP A 116 -4.91 -6.25 14.28
C ASP A 116 -3.76 -7.28 14.27
N ALA A 117 -3.94 -8.42 14.94
CA ALA A 117 -2.93 -9.46 15.10
C ALA A 117 -3.28 -10.72 14.28
N PRO A 118 -3.15 -10.70 12.94
CA PRO A 118 -3.43 -11.88 12.12
C PRO A 118 -2.37 -12.96 12.35
N LYS A 119 -2.83 -14.19 12.55
CA LYS A 119 -1.99 -15.38 12.37
C LYS A 119 -2.19 -15.89 10.95
N VAL A 120 -1.11 -16.08 10.21
CA VAL A 120 -1.16 -16.50 8.80
C VAL A 120 -0.47 -17.84 8.63
N GLU A 121 -1.14 -18.77 7.94
CA GLU A 121 -0.64 -20.11 7.63
C GLU A 121 -0.75 -20.36 6.11
N GLN A 122 0.24 -21.04 5.54
CA GLN A 122 0.28 -21.40 4.12
C GLN A 122 0.30 -22.92 3.98
N ALA A 123 -0.70 -23.48 3.32
CA ALA A 123 -0.80 -24.92 3.04
C ALA A 123 -1.64 -25.16 1.79
N ASP A 124 -1.28 -26.15 0.96
CA ASP A 124 -2.07 -26.59 -0.20
C ASP A 124 -2.57 -25.45 -1.10
N ARG A 125 -1.67 -24.52 -1.45
CA ARG A 125 -1.95 -23.31 -2.24
C ARG A 125 -3.04 -22.40 -1.65
N THR A 126 -3.24 -22.48 -0.34
CA THR A 126 -4.22 -21.72 0.41
C THR A 126 -3.51 -20.87 1.45
N LEU A 127 -3.86 -19.59 1.50
CA LEU A 127 -3.47 -18.68 2.56
C LEU A 127 -4.59 -18.63 3.59
N THR A 128 -4.34 -19.15 4.79
CA THR A 128 -5.30 -19.11 5.89
C THR A 128 -4.93 -17.96 6.81
N VAL A 129 -5.85 -17.01 6.99
CA VAL A 129 -5.70 -15.89 7.92
C VAL A 129 -6.66 -16.09 9.08
N SER A 130 -6.13 -16.18 10.30
CA SER A 130 -6.90 -16.34 11.54
C SER A 130 -6.73 -15.11 12.43
N LEU A 131 -7.83 -14.65 13.01
CA LEU A 131 -7.87 -13.48 13.88
C LEU A 131 -8.65 -13.79 15.16
N PRO A 132 -8.21 -13.30 16.32
CA PRO A 132 -9.06 -13.25 17.50
C PRO A 132 -10.39 -12.56 17.17
N ALA A 133 -11.49 -13.17 17.59
CA ALA A 133 -12.80 -12.55 17.50
C ALA A 133 -12.95 -11.45 18.57
N SER A 134 -13.97 -10.61 18.41
CA SER A 134 -14.21 -9.49 19.32
C SER A 134 -14.58 -9.91 20.75
N ASP A 135 -14.95 -11.19 20.96
CA ASP A 135 -15.20 -11.76 22.29
C ASP A 135 -13.91 -12.13 23.05
N GLY A 136 -12.75 -12.06 22.38
CA GLY A 136 -11.43 -12.43 22.91
C GLY A 136 -11.25 -13.92 23.19
N LYS A 137 -12.22 -14.77 22.84
CA LYS A 137 -12.25 -16.21 23.17
C LYS A 137 -12.33 -17.09 21.94
N SER A 138 -13.02 -16.63 20.91
CA SER A 138 -13.14 -17.33 19.64
C SER A 138 -12.15 -16.79 18.61
N THR A 139 -11.97 -17.56 17.54
CA THR A 139 -11.09 -17.20 16.43
C THR A 139 -11.91 -17.27 15.16
N ALA A 140 -11.90 -16.19 14.39
CA ALA A 140 -12.43 -16.17 13.03
C ALA A 140 -11.30 -16.53 12.07
N ALA A 141 -11.62 -17.23 10.98
CA ALA A 141 -10.62 -17.63 10.00
C ALA A 141 -11.15 -17.52 8.57
N TRP A 142 -10.26 -17.16 7.65
CA TRP A 142 -10.55 -17.04 6.22
C TRP A 142 -9.49 -17.77 5.41
N ASN A 143 -9.95 -18.49 4.40
CA ASN A 143 -9.10 -19.11 3.40
C ASN A 143 -9.14 -18.26 2.14
N TYR A 144 -7.96 -17.91 1.64
CA TYR A 144 -7.80 -17.33 0.32
C TYR A 144 -7.11 -18.32 -0.60
N ARG A 145 -7.72 -18.58 -1.76
CA ARG A 145 -7.16 -19.42 -2.81
C ARG A 145 -7.68 -18.98 -4.17
N ASP A 146 -6.76 -18.76 -5.11
CA ASP A 146 -7.07 -18.52 -6.52
C ASP A 146 -8.14 -17.42 -6.76
N GLY A 147 -8.03 -16.28 -6.08
CA GLY A 147 -9.02 -15.20 -6.19
C GLY A 147 -10.22 -15.33 -5.25
N MET A 148 -10.45 -16.51 -4.66
CA MET A 148 -11.61 -16.79 -3.82
C MET A 148 -11.28 -16.67 -2.34
N LEU A 149 -12.08 -15.88 -1.63
CA LEU A 149 -12.01 -15.72 -0.18
C LEU A 149 -13.23 -16.39 0.46
N VAL A 150 -13.01 -17.31 1.40
CA VAL A 150 -14.07 -18.03 2.12
C VAL A 150 -13.86 -17.90 3.61
N ARG A 151 -14.91 -17.50 4.34
CA ARG A 151 -14.90 -17.53 5.81
C ARG A 151 -15.15 -18.96 6.29
N MET A 152 -14.27 -19.45 7.15
CA MET A 152 -14.30 -20.82 7.68
C MET A 152 -15.06 -20.89 9.01
N ARG A 153 -14.91 -19.87 9.86
CA ARG A 153 -15.52 -19.73 11.18
C ARG A 153 -15.60 -18.26 11.59
#